data_AF-A0A060DGJ4-F1
#
_entry.id   AF-A0A060DGJ4-F1
#
_cell.length_a   1.000
_cell.length_b   1.000
_cell.length_c   1.000
_cell.angle_alpha   90.00
_cell.angle_beta   90.00
_cell.angle_gamma   90.00
#
_symmetry.space_group_name_H-M   'P 1'
#
loop_
_entity.id
_entity.type
_entity.pdbx_description
1 polymer ?
#
loop_
_entity_poly.entity_id
_entity_poly.type
_entity_poly.pdbx_seq_one_letter_code
_entity_poly.pdbx_strand_id
1 'polypeptide(L)'
;MRHASSVRVPTPNGSRYLQQLCKHWAHNLTVEYTPEAGSVVFPHNARGADWPGDATLTLQARPDALDCRLDTSSAEHLAALKGALERHLDRFAFREVPLSYPWQDEPV
;
A
#
# COMPACT_ATOMS: atom_id res chain seq x y z
N MET A 1 -14.34 -3.34 13.96
CA MET A 1 -14.70 -3.64 12.56
C MET A 1 -13.42 -3.56 11.74
N ARG A 2 -13.25 -4.39 10.71
CA ARG A 2 -12.10 -4.30 9.80
C ARG A 2 -12.55 -3.56 8.56
N HIS A 3 -11.77 -2.59 8.10
CA HIS A 3 -12.04 -1.84 6.88
C HIS A 3 -11.03 -2.26 5.82
N ALA A 4 -11.49 -2.54 4.61
CA ALA A 4 -10.60 -2.96 3.55
C ALA A 4 -10.84 -2.15 2.28
N SER A 5 -9.78 -1.96 1.51
CA SER A 5 -9.88 -1.39 0.18
C SER A 5 -8.81 -1.96 -0.72
N SER A 6 -9.16 -2.13 -1.99
CA SER A 6 -8.25 -2.61 -3.01
C SER A 6 -8.16 -1.63 -4.18
N VAL A 7 -7.00 -1.62 -4.84
CA VAL A 7 -6.78 -0.82 -6.03
C VAL A 7 -5.88 -1.57 -7.01
N ARG A 8 -6.20 -1.47 -8.30
CA ARG A 8 -5.35 -1.92 -9.39
C ARG A 8 -4.72 -0.68 -10.03
N VAL A 9 -3.43 -0.48 -9.82
CA VAL A 9 -2.68 0.66 -10.37
C VAL A 9 -2.11 0.26 -11.73
N PRO A 10 -2.59 0.80 -12.86
CA PRO A 10 -2.08 0.43 -14.18
C PRO A 10 -0.64 0.93 -14.36
N THR A 11 0.30 0.01 -14.56
CA THR A 11 1.71 0.33 -14.83
C THR A 11 2.46 -0.92 -15.28
N PRO A 12 3.35 -0.84 -16.29
CA PRO A 12 4.24 -1.94 -16.63
C PRO A 12 5.36 -2.16 -15.60
N ASN A 13 5.52 -1.25 -14.63
CA ASN A 13 6.60 -1.24 -13.65
C ASN A 13 6.18 -1.75 -12.27
N GLY A 14 5.10 -2.54 -12.19
CA GLY A 14 4.53 -3.01 -10.92
C GLY A 14 5.54 -3.71 -10.01
N SER A 15 6.33 -4.65 -10.53
CA SER A 15 7.39 -5.34 -9.77
C SER A 15 8.45 -4.38 -9.23
N ARG A 16 8.84 -3.39 -10.04
CA ARG A 16 9.84 -2.41 -9.65
C ARG A 16 9.33 -1.51 -8.53
N TYR A 17 8.11 -1.00 -8.66
CA TYR A 17 7.51 -0.11 -7.65
C TYR A 17 7.21 -0.84 -6.34
N LEU A 18 6.73 -2.08 -6.41
CA LEU A 18 6.59 -2.96 -5.25
C LEU A 18 7.90 -3.06 -4.47
N GLN A 19 8.99 -3.42 -5.14
CA GLN A 19 10.29 -3.59 -4.47
C GLN A 19 10.83 -2.27 -3.89
N GLN A 20 10.67 -1.15 -4.59
CA GLN A 20 11.10 0.16 -4.08
C GLN A 20 10.31 0.58 -2.84
N LEU A 21 9.00 0.39 -2.87
CA LEU A 21 8.11 0.66 -1.76
C LEU A 21 8.42 -0.21 -0.53
N CYS A 22 8.54 -1.52 -0.74
CA CYS A 22 8.90 -2.46 0.32
C CYS A 22 10.26 -2.14 0.95
N LYS A 23 11.30 -1.87 0.14
CA LYS A 23 12.63 -1.46 0.65
C LYS A 23 12.56 -0.15 1.45
N HIS A 24 11.79 0.82 0.99
CA HIS A 24 11.64 2.10 1.67
C HIS A 24 10.97 1.95 3.05
N TRP A 25 9.95 1.09 3.15
CA TRP A 25 9.23 0.88 4.41
C TRP A 25 9.91 -0.08 5.37
N ALA A 26 10.75 -1.00 4.88
CA ALA A 26 11.54 -1.93 5.71
C ALA A 26 12.49 -1.23 6.70
N HIS A 27 12.75 0.07 6.52
CA HIS A 27 13.53 0.86 7.49
C HIS A 27 12.84 1.00 8.85
N ASN A 28 11.50 0.99 8.90
CA ASN A 28 10.74 1.26 10.13
C ASN A 28 9.58 0.29 10.37
N LEU A 29 9.29 -0.59 9.41
CA LEU A 29 8.13 -1.48 9.42
C LEU A 29 8.57 -2.92 9.14
N THR A 30 7.75 -3.88 9.56
CA THR A 30 7.91 -5.28 9.18
C THR A 30 7.45 -5.45 7.74
N VAL A 31 8.37 -5.89 6.87
CA VAL A 31 8.14 -6.03 5.44
C VAL A 31 8.68 -7.37 4.93
N GLU A 32 7.90 -8.07 4.13
CA GLU A 32 8.30 -9.26 3.39
C GLU A 32 7.98 -9.04 1.91
N TYR A 33 8.89 -9.38 0.99
CA TYR A 33 8.61 -9.24 -0.44
C TYR A 33 9.49 -10.11 -1.33
N THR A 34 8.95 -10.44 -2.50
CA THR A 34 9.64 -10.95 -3.68
C THR A 34 9.47 -9.92 -4.82
N PRO A 35 10.03 -10.15 -6.02
CA PRO A 35 9.72 -9.30 -7.17
C PRO A 35 8.23 -9.32 -7.56
N GLU A 36 7.47 -10.35 -7.20
CA GLU A 36 6.07 -10.55 -7.60
C GLU A 36 5.06 -10.18 -6.52
N ALA A 37 5.40 -10.32 -5.23
CA ALA A 37 4.48 -10.11 -4.13
C ALA A 37 5.14 -9.40 -2.95
N GLY A 38 4.36 -8.65 -2.16
CA GLY A 38 4.85 -7.93 -0.99
C GLY A 38 3.79 -7.83 0.10
N SER A 39 4.23 -7.82 1.36
CA SER A 39 3.41 -7.63 2.55
C SER A 39 4.10 -6.66 3.49
N VAL A 40 3.33 -5.70 4.03
CA VAL A 40 3.81 -4.67 4.94
C VAL A 40 2.85 -4.57 6.11
N VAL A 41 3.36 -4.67 7.33
CA VAL A 41 2.58 -4.46 8.55
C VAL A 41 2.83 -3.04 9.07
N PHE A 42 1.74 -2.33 9.34
CA PHE A 42 1.72 -1.02 9.95
C PHE A 42 1.22 -1.16 11.40
N PRO A 43 2.12 -1.12 12.40
CA PRO A 43 1.73 -1.14 13.79
C PRO A 43 0.75 -0.01 14.11
N HIS A 44 -0.23 -0.28 14.97
CA HIS A 44 -1.23 0.69 15.41
C HIS A 44 -0.62 1.98 15.99
N ASN A 45 0.60 1.87 16.54
CA ASN A 45 1.36 2.96 17.14
C ASN A 45 2.50 3.49 16.25
N ALA A 46 2.52 3.14 14.96
CA ALA A 46 3.57 3.55 14.05
C ALA A 46 3.64 5.09 13.93
N ARG A 47 4.86 5.63 14.05
CA ARG A 47 5.16 7.08 13.93
C ARG A 47 4.33 7.97 14.88
N GLY A 48 4.00 7.48 16.07
CA GLY A 48 3.24 8.24 17.07
C GLY A 48 1.74 8.32 16.79
N ALA A 49 1.22 7.52 15.85
CA ALA A 49 -0.21 7.28 15.73
C ALA A 49 -0.74 6.47 16.92
N ASP A 50 -2.06 6.44 17.09
CA ASP A 50 -2.76 5.60 18.06
C ASP A 50 -4.03 5.05 17.41
N TRP A 51 -3.85 4.09 16.51
CA TRP A 51 -4.96 3.43 15.83
C TRP A 51 -5.58 2.33 16.70
N PRO A 52 -6.85 1.94 16.48
CA PRO A 52 -7.47 0.85 17.24
C PRO A 52 -6.82 -0.53 17.06
N GLY A 53 -5.96 -0.68 16.05
CA GLY A 53 -5.25 -1.92 15.74
C GLY A 53 -4.35 -1.78 14.52
N ASP A 54 -3.50 -2.77 14.32
CA ASP A 54 -2.55 -2.82 13.20
C ASP A 54 -3.27 -2.84 11.85
N ALA A 55 -2.56 -2.42 10.82
CA ALA A 55 -2.98 -2.54 9.43
C ALA A 55 -1.98 -3.34 8.62
N THR A 56 -2.45 -3.91 7.52
CA THR A 56 -1.63 -4.66 6.57
C THR A 56 -1.86 -4.12 5.17
N LEU A 57 -0.78 -4.01 4.41
CA LEU A 57 -0.81 -3.84 2.96
C LEU A 57 -0.30 -5.11 2.30
N THR A 58 -1.05 -5.61 1.33
CA THR A 58 -0.62 -6.66 0.41
C THR A 58 -0.47 -6.09 -0.99
N LEU A 59 0.61 -6.49 -1.67
CA LEU A 59 0.98 -6.04 -3.00
C LEU A 59 1.17 -7.26 -3.91
N GLN A 60 0.69 -7.16 -5.14
CA GLN A 60 0.89 -8.17 -6.17
C GLN A 60 1.24 -7.48 -7.49
N ALA A 61 2.46 -7.69 -7.96
CA ALA A 61 2.89 -7.24 -9.26
C ALA A 61 2.24 -8.09 -10.37
N ARG A 62 1.74 -7.40 -11.39
CA ARG A 62 1.23 -7.95 -12.65
C ARG A 62 2.05 -7.38 -13.80
N PRO A 63 1.99 -7.97 -15.00
CA PRO A 63 2.70 -7.44 -16.17
C PRO A 63 2.28 -6.01 -16.56
N ASP A 64 1.03 -5.63 -16.28
CA ASP A 64 0.41 -4.36 -16.67
C ASP A 64 -0.10 -3.53 -15.47
N ALA A 65 0.09 -4.02 -14.24
CA ALA A 65 -0.42 -3.35 -13.05
C ALA A 65 0.34 -3.70 -11.77
N LEU A 66 0.09 -2.92 -10.73
CA LEU A 66 0.36 -3.27 -9.34
C LEU A 66 -0.98 -3.33 -8.61
N ASP A 67 -1.38 -4.53 -8.18
CA ASP A 67 -2.56 -4.72 -7.35
C ASP A 67 -2.16 -4.47 -5.88
N CYS A 68 -2.93 -3.65 -5.18
CA CYS A 68 -2.70 -3.28 -3.78
C CYS A 68 -3.98 -3.56 -2.98
N ARG A 69 -3.86 -4.12 -1.78
CA ARG A 69 -4.95 -4.29 -0.82
C ARG A 69 -4.53 -3.78 0.54
N LEU A 70 -5.34 -2.91 1.13
CA LEU A 70 -5.22 -2.43 2.50
C LEU A 70 -6.29 -3.09 3.36
N ASP A 71 -5.89 -3.60 4.52
CA ASP A 71 -6.78 -4.06 5.58
C ASP A 71 -6.42 -3.31 6.86
N THR A 72 -7.38 -2.58 7.43
CA THR A 72 -7.16 -1.66 8.57
C THR A 72 -8.20 -1.84 9.68
N SER A 73 -7.93 -1.21 10.82
CA SER A 73 -8.75 -1.23 12.03
C SER A 73 -9.83 -0.15 12.09
N SER A 74 -9.74 0.90 11.26
CA SER A 74 -10.75 1.98 11.16
C SER A 74 -10.77 2.63 9.77
N ALA A 75 -11.85 3.36 9.46
CA ALA A 75 -11.98 4.10 8.20
C ALA A 75 -10.96 5.26 8.09
N GLU A 76 -10.65 5.94 9.20
CA GLU A 76 -9.62 7.00 9.22
C GLU A 76 -8.24 6.41 8.96
N HIS A 77 -7.94 5.24 9.54
CA HIS A 77 -6.69 4.52 9.29
C HIS A 77 -6.57 4.12 7.81
N LEU A 78 -7.68 3.66 7.21
CA LEU A 78 -7.73 3.33 5.78
C LEU A 78 -7.44 4.57 4.91
N ALA A 79 -8.11 5.69 5.16
CA ALA A 79 -7.90 6.92 4.41
C ALA A 79 -6.46 7.43 4.52
N ALA A 80 -5.87 7.37 5.72
CA ALA A 80 -4.47 7.75 5.95
C ALA A 80 -3.50 6.86 5.16
N LEU A 81 -3.72 5.54 5.13
CA LEU A 81 -2.86 4.60 4.41
C LEU A 81 -3.01 4.69 2.89
N LYS A 82 -4.21 4.95 2.36
CA LYS A 82 -4.38 5.23 0.92
C LYS A 82 -3.52 6.42 0.47
N GLY A 83 -3.63 7.55 1.18
CA GLY A 83 -2.82 8.72 0.88
C GLY A 83 -1.32 8.53 1.14
N ALA A 84 -0.93 7.65 2.06
CA ALA A 84 0.47 7.25 2.20
C ALA A 84 0.94 6.43 1.00
N LEU A 85 0.19 5.42 0.56
CA LEU A 85 0.54 4.57 -0.56
C LEU A 85 0.70 5.37 -1.86
N GLU A 86 -0.29 6.20 -2.20
CA GLU A 86 -0.30 7.04 -3.40
C GLU A 86 0.94 7.94 -3.48
N ARG A 87 1.23 8.69 -2.41
CA ARG A 87 2.39 9.60 -2.36
C ARG A 87 3.72 8.90 -2.55
N HIS A 88 3.88 7.68 -2.03
CA HIS A 88 5.13 6.93 -2.18
C HIS A 88 5.24 6.31 -3.57
N LEU A 89 4.16 5.72 -4.09
CA LEU A 89 4.15 5.17 -5.45
C LEU A 89 4.40 6.26 -6.49
N ASP A 90 3.74 7.42 -6.39
CA ASP A 90 3.97 8.54 -7.31
C ASP A 90 5.40 9.08 -7.24
N ARG A 91 6.00 9.11 -6.04
CA ARG A 91 7.41 9.49 -5.87
C ARG A 91 8.35 8.52 -6.59
N PHE A 92 8.07 7.22 -6.54
CA PHE A 92 8.87 6.21 -7.25
C PHE A 92 8.61 6.22 -8.76
N ALA A 93 7.37 6.49 -9.14
CA ALA A 93 6.88 6.56 -10.51
C ALA A 93 7.00 7.97 -11.11
N PHE A 94 7.93 8.81 -10.66
CA PHE A 94 8.02 10.23 -11.04
C PHE A 94 8.10 10.52 -12.56
N ARG A 95 8.37 9.50 -13.40
CA ARG A 95 8.36 9.60 -14.88
C ARG A 95 7.05 9.13 -15.53
N GLU A 96 6.16 8.50 -14.77
CA GLU A 96 4.85 7.97 -15.18
C GLU A 96 3.67 8.69 -14.51
N VAL A 97 3.93 9.57 -13.54
CA VAL A 97 2.87 10.30 -12.83
C VAL A 97 2.05 11.19 -13.77
N PRO A 98 0.75 11.38 -13.47
CA PRO A 98 0.02 10.79 -12.35
C PRO A 98 -0.38 9.33 -12.61
N LEU A 99 -0.15 8.45 -11.63
CA LEU A 99 -0.74 7.11 -11.63
C LEU A 99 -2.23 7.19 -11.26
N SER A 100 -3.00 6.19 -11.70
CA SER A 100 -4.43 6.10 -11.39
C SER A 100 -4.67 5.15 -10.21
N TYR A 101 -5.48 5.60 -9.25
CA TYR A 101 -5.80 4.86 -8.03
C TYR A 101 -7.33 4.71 -7.83
N PRO A 102 -8.03 3.92 -8.67
CA PRO A 102 -9.48 3.72 -8.55
C PRO A 102 -9.82 2.77 -7.40
N TRP A 103 -9.66 3.23 -6.16
CA TRP A 103 -9.93 2.46 -4.94
C TRP A 103 -11.35 1.88 -4.92
N GLN A 104 -11.45 0.63 -4.48
CA GLN A 104 -12.68 -0.10 -4.24
C GLN A 104 -12.77 -0.43 -2.75
N ASP A 105 -13.66 0.25 -2.05
CA ASP A 105 -13.84 0.09 -0.61
C ASP A 105 -14.81 -1.05 -0.35
N GLU A 106 -14.39 -2.01 0.45
CA GLU A 106 -15.26 -3.11 0.85
C GLU A 106 -16.26 -2.60 1.90
N PRO A 107 -17.56 -2.84 1.71
CA PRO A 107 -18.56 -2.47 2.71
C PRO A 107 -18.30 -3.27 3.99
N VAL A 108 -18.34 -2.58 5.13
CA VAL A 108 -18.21 -3.15 6.48
C VAL A 108 -19.47 -3.85 6.95
#